data_AF-A0A661FXG6-F1
#
_entry.id   AF-A0A661FXG6-F1
#
_cell.length_a   1.000
_cell.length_b   1.000
_cell.length_c   1.000
_cell.angle_alpha   90.00
_cell.angle_beta   90.00
_cell.angle_gamma   90.00
#
_symmetry.space_group_name_H-M   'P 1'
#
loop_
_entity.id
_entity.type
_entity.pdbx_description
1 polymer ?
#
loop_
_entity_poly.entity_id
_entity_poly.type
_entity_poly.pdbx_seq_one_letter_code
_entity_poly.pdbx_strand_id
1 'polypeptide(L)'
;SKTLTTDNRVHVFPAQSVTREDVLDYFTALGTQITASDRLAVYLIGHGSYDDYEYKFNIAGPDLTGDDLAQALNELPGGNQLVVNTSSASGALADALMNDERMLILATRSGAERHATKFGNYFAAALGDPGADLDKNQVISAGEAYRFAERQVDDYFERNGQLATEHSRMEGDRADRFSLARLGASRTSQDDDVLAELIARREALNGQLDELRLSRDAMSADDYQETLLQKLLELAQTENEIEAREGELGREN
;
A
#
# COMPACT_ATOMS: atom_id res chain seq x y z
N SER A 1 -8.43 6.98 8.68
CA SER A 1 -8.38 6.20 7.44
C SER A 1 -8.97 4.83 7.74
N LYS A 2 -10.13 4.47 7.17
CA LYS A 2 -10.61 3.08 7.23
C LYS A 2 -9.82 2.32 6.16
N THR A 3 -9.15 1.25 6.56
CA THR A 3 -8.54 0.30 5.62
C THR A 3 -9.58 -0.16 4.61
N LEU A 4 -9.20 -0.37 3.35
CA LEU A 4 -10.10 -0.87 2.29
C LEU A 4 -10.60 -2.30 2.51
N THR A 5 -10.26 -2.90 3.65
CA THR A 5 -10.66 -4.24 4.06
C THR A 5 -11.54 -4.16 5.31
N THR A 6 -12.47 -5.11 5.45
CA THR A 6 -13.29 -5.24 6.65
C THR A 6 -12.44 -5.64 7.86
N ASP A 7 -12.76 -5.18 9.06
CA ASP A 7 -11.96 -5.42 10.28
C ASP A 7 -11.66 -6.92 10.52
N ASN A 8 -12.56 -7.82 10.11
CA ASN A 8 -12.39 -9.27 10.25
C ASN A 8 -11.34 -9.89 9.29
N ARG A 9 -10.77 -9.09 8.38
CA ARG A 9 -9.71 -9.50 7.43
C ARG A 9 -8.35 -8.89 7.78
N VAL A 10 -8.25 -8.19 8.92
CA VAL A 10 -7.00 -7.67 9.44
C VAL A 10 -6.56 -8.55 10.61
N HIS A 11 -5.36 -9.10 10.52
CA HIS A 11 -4.73 -9.82 11.63
C HIS A 11 -3.48 -9.06 12.07
N VAL A 12 -3.33 -8.85 13.38
CA VAL A 12 -2.21 -8.12 13.97
C VAL A 12 -1.48 -9.04 14.92
N PHE A 13 -0.18 -9.18 14.71
CA PHE A 13 0.72 -9.92 15.60
C PHE A 13 1.42 -8.95 16.57
N PRO A 14 1.07 -8.95 17.86
CA PRO A 14 1.80 -8.16 18.84
C PRO A 14 3.19 -8.76 19.12
N ALA A 15 4.24 -7.96 18.92
CA ALA A 15 5.64 -8.40 18.94
C ALA A 15 6.10 -9.13 20.21
N GLN A 16 5.47 -8.89 21.37
CA GLN A 16 5.90 -9.48 22.65
C GLN A 16 5.25 -10.84 22.98
N SER A 17 4.28 -11.29 22.18
CA SER A 17 3.49 -12.48 22.50
C SER A 17 3.28 -13.41 21.31
N VAL A 18 4.06 -13.22 20.25
CA VAL A 18 3.96 -13.99 19.01
C VAL A 18 5.32 -14.57 18.69
N THR A 19 5.35 -15.87 18.48
CA THR A 19 6.54 -16.63 18.09
C THR A 19 6.63 -16.75 16.57
N ARG A 20 7.81 -17.17 16.09
CA ARG A 20 8.03 -17.49 14.67
C ARG A 20 7.02 -18.52 14.17
N GLU A 21 6.81 -19.56 14.95
CA GLU A 21 5.89 -20.65 14.63
C GLU A 21 4.44 -20.15 14.51
N ASP A 22 3.99 -19.27 15.41
CA ASP A 22 2.64 -18.70 15.35
C ASP A 22 2.38 -17.94 14.03
N VAL A 23 3.38 -17.21 13.53
CA VAL A 23 3.29 -16.48 12.26
C VAL A 23 3.23 -17.45 11.08
N LEU A 24 4.08 -18.48 11.08
CA LEU A 24 4.13 -19.47 10.01
C LEU A 24 2.84 -20.31 9.94
N ASP A 25 2.34 -20.77 11.10
CA ASP A 25 1.08 -21.51 11.21
C ASP A 25 -0.10 -20.66 10.68
N TYR A 26 -0.09 -19.35 10.94
CA TYR A 26 -1.10 -18.45 10.40
C TYR A 26 -1.04 -18.37 8.88
N PHE A 27 0.15 -18.25 8.26
CA PHE A 27 0.28 -18.24 6.80
C PHE A 27 -0.18 -19.56 6.18
N THR A 28 0.16 -20.71 6.78
CA THR A 28 -0.33 -22.01 6.34
C THR A 28 -1.86 -22.08 6.41
N ALA A 29 -2.47 -21.63 7.51
CA ALA A 29 -3.92 -21.58 7.65
C ALA A 29 -4.55 -20.62 6.63
N LEU A 30 -3.93 -19.46 6.39
CA LEU A 30 -4.38 -18.46 5.42
C LEU A 30 -4.39 -19.01 4.00
N GLY A 31 -3.39 -19.82 3.62
CA GLY A 31 -3.32 -20.46 2.30
C GLY A 31 -4.51 -21.35 1.97
N THR A 32 -5.24 -21.84 2.99
CA THR A 32 -6.48 -22.61 2.79
C THR A 32 -7.74 -21.75 2.66
N GLN A 33 -7.65 -20.47 3.00
CA GLN A 33 -8.78 -19.54 3.06
C GLN A 33 -8.80 -18.55 1.89
N ILE A 34 -7.62 -18.18 1.38
CA ILE A 34 -7.48 -17.23 0.28
C ILE A 34 -7.50 -17.91 -1.08
N THR A 35 -7.83 -17.15 -2.11
CA THR A 35 -7.92 -17.56 -3.51
C THR A 35 -6.97 -16.73 -4.37
N ALA A 36 -6.73 -17.16 -5.61
CA ALA A 36 -5.84 -16.45 -6.54
C ALA A 36 -6.31 -15.01 -6.90
N SER A 37 -7.58 -14.69 -6.66
CA SER A 37 -8.16 -13.35 -6.84
C SER A 37 -8.00 -12.43 -5.62
N ASP A 38 -7.62 -12.97 -4.47
CA ASP A 38 -7.41 -12.17 -3.26
C ASP A 38 -6.12 -11.35 -3.35
N ARG A 39 -6.10 -10.25 -2.58
CA ARG A 39 -4.93 -9.40 -2.39
C ARG A 39 -4.47 -9.50 -0.95
N LEU A 40 -3.16 -9.64 -0.75
CA LEU A 40 -2.56 -9.73 0.57
C LEU A 40 -1.59 -8.56 0.76
N ALA A 41 -1.71 -7.84 1.89
CA ALA A 41 -0.71 -6.88 2.32
C ALA A 41 -0.11 -7.35 3.66
N VAL A 42 1.22 -7.45 3.72
CA VAL A 42 1.98 -7.78 4.92
C VAL A 42 2.79 -6.57 5.33
N TYR A 43 2.65 -6.14 6.58
CA TYR A 43 3.37 -5.02 7.14
C TYR A 43 4.30 -5.49 8.26
N LEU A 44 5.59 -5.26 8.11
CA LEU A 44 6.60 -5.53 9.13
C LEU A 44 6.98 -4.20 9.78
N ILE A 45 6.52 -4.01 11.01
CA ILE A 45 6.74 -2.79 11.81
C ILE A 45 7.48 -3.18 13.07
N GLY A 46 8.76 -2.80 13.15
CA GLY A 46 9.61 -3.19 14.26
C GLY A 46 11.08 -3.14 13.89
N HIS A 47 11.87 -3.96 14.58
CA HIS A 47 13.30 -4.05 14.37
C HIS A 47 13.65 -5.22 13.45
N GLY A 48 14.65 -4.99 12.61
CA GLY A 48 15.20 -6.00 11.74
C GLY A 48 16.72 -5.96 11.80
N SER A 49 17.34 -7.11 11.61
CA SER A 49 18.78 -7.27 11.59
C SER A 49 19.20 -8.06 10.37
N TYR A 50 20.47 -7.90 10.00
CA TYR A 50 21.09 -8.61 8.88
C TYR A 50 22.52 -8.94 9.26
N ASP A 51 22.88 -10.22 9.16
CA ASP A 51 24.17 -10.77 9.57
C ASP A 51 25.12 -11.04 8.38
N ASP A 52 24.89 -10.35 7.26
CA ASP A 52 25.59 -10.52 5.97
C ASP A 52 25.26 -11.84 5.24
N TYR A 53 24.39 -12.66 5.82
CA TYR A 53 23.85 -13.87 5.21
C TYR A 53 22.32 -13.79 5.09
N GLU A 54 21.63 -13.53 6.20
CA GLU A 54 20.18 -13.62 6.29
C GLU A 54 19.57 -12.43 7.02
N TYR A 55 18.43 -11.96 6.51
CA TYR A 55 17.62 -10.97 7.21
C TYR A 55 16.78 -11.63 8.30
N LYS A 56 16.65 -10.97 9.45
CA LYS A 56 15.88 -11.43 10.62
C LYS A 56 15.01 -10.31 11.15
N PHE A 57 13.69 -10.53 11.19
CA PHE A 57 12.73 -9.64 11.84
C PHE A 57 12.57 -10.04 13.31
N ASN A 58 12.74 -9.07 14.21
CA ASN A 58 12.78 -9.35 15.64
C ASN A 58 11.38 -9.56 16.22
N ILE A 59 11.16 -10.73 16.79
CA ILE A 59 9.92 -11.16 17.46
C ILE A 59 10.23 -11.93 18.74
N ALA A 60 9.21 -12.35 19.49
CA ALA A 60 9.44 -13.13 20.69
C ALA A 60 9.96 -14.54 20.35
N GLY A 61 11.12 -14.91 20.92
CA GLY A 61 11.74 -16.21 20.66
C GLY A 61 12.70 -16.14 19.45
N PRO A 62 12.77 -17.19 18.62
CA PRO A 62 13.54 -17.17 17.38
C PRO A 62 13.03 -16.05 16.45
N ASP A 63 13.94 -15.27 15.87
CA ASP A 63 13.58 -14.25 14.89
C ASP A 63 12.98 -14.89 13.63
N LEU A 64 12.05 -14.18 12.99
CA LEU A 64 11.46 -14.59 11.71
C LEU A 64 12.42 -14.22 10.57
N THR A 65 12.83 -15.20 9.76
CA THR A 65 13.83 -14.94 8.72
C THR A 65 13.25 -14.50 7.38
N GLY A 66 14.12 -14.00 6.50
CA GLY A 66 13.74 -13.70 5.12
C GLY A 66 13.30 -14.95 4.35
N ASP A 67 13.97 -16.08 4.55
CA ASP A 67 13.64 -17.35 3.91
C ASP A 67 12.30 -17.90 4.41
N ASP A 68 12.03 -17.77 5.71
CA ASP A 68 10.73 -18.11 6.31
C ASP A 68 9.59 -17.35 5.64
N LEU A 69 9.75 -16.02 5.52
CA LEU A 69 8.78 -15.15 4.85
C LEU A 69 8.62 -15.50 3.38
N ALA A 70 9.72 -15.72 2.67
CA ALA A 70 9.70 -16.07 1.26
C ALA A 70 8.96 -17.39 1.03
N GLN A 71 9.27 -18.43 1.80
CA GLN A 71 8.60 -19.72 1.71
C GLN A 71 7.10 -19.58 2.02
N ALA A 72 6.74 -18.98 3.15
CA ALA A 72 5.35 -18.84 3.56
C ALA A 72 4.52 -18.09 2.51
N LEU A 73 5.06 -17.02 1.93
CA LEU A 73 4.37 -16.23 0.93
C LEU A 73 4.33 -16.90 -0.46
N ASN A 74 5.31 -17.73 -0.81
CA ASN A 74 5.33 -18.47 -2.07
C ASN A 74 4.33 -19.63 -2.10
N GLU A 75 3.93 -20.16 -0.94
CA GLU A 75 2.94 -21.22 -0.81
C GLU A 75 1.49 -20.70 -0.93
N LEU A 76 1.29 -19.39 -0.82
CA LEU A 76 -0.03 -18.77 -0.91
C LEU A 76 -0.55 -18.72 -2.36
N PRO A 77 -1.84 -19.03 -2.59
CA PRO A 77 -2.42 -18.87 -3.91
C PRO A 77 -2.68 -17.39 -4.19
N GLY A 78 -2.07 -16.86 -5.26
CA GLY A 78 -2.41 -15.55 -5.80
C GLY A 78 -1.25 -14.58 -5.93
N GLY A 79 -1.27 -13.84 -7.04
CA GLY A 79 -0.14 -13.04 -7.50
C GLY A 79 -0.21 -11.55 -7.21
N ASN A 80 -0.91 -11.13 -6.15
CA ASN A 80 -1.07 -9.73 -5.76
C ASN A 80 -0.71 -9.54 -4.29
N GLN A 81 0.56 -9.79 -3.97
CA GLN A 81 1.10 -9.66 -2.63
C GLN A 81 1.85 -8.34 -2.50
N LEU A 82 1.57 -7.56 -1.47
CA LEU A 82 2.35 -6.39 -1.09
C LEU A 82 3.06 -6.69 0.23
N VAL A 83 4.37 -6.55 0.28
CA VAL A 83 5.15 -6.64 1.52
C VAL A 83 5.78 -5.29 1.78
N VAL A 84 5.40 -4.66 2.89
CA VAL A 84 5.96 -3.40 3.36
C VAL A 84 6.81 -3.69 4.58
N ASN A 85 8.12 -3.61 4.45
CA ASN A 85 9.04 -3.75 5.57
C ASN A 85 9.65 -2.41 5.95
N THR A 86 9.26 -1.93 7.11
CA THR A 86 9.69 -0.63 7.62
C THR A 86 10.92 -0.71 8.52
N SER A 87 11.48 -1.90 8.78
CA SER A 87 12.58 -2.08 9.72
C SER A 87 13.94 -1.62 9.17
N SER A 88 14.91 -1.50 10.08
CA SER A 88 16.34 -1.49 9.76
C SER A 88 16.72 -2.72 8.93
N ALA A 89 17.71 -2.57 8.05
CA ALA A 89 18.26 -3.60 7.17
C ALA A 89 17.23 -4.31 6.25
N SER A 90 16.02 -3.77 6.10
CA SER A 90 14.93 -4.35 5.31
C SER A 90 15.29 -4.59 3.84
N GLY A 91 16.20 -3.80 3.27
CA GLY A 91 16.73 -3.99 1.93
C GLY A 91 17.40 -5.34 1.68
N ALA A 92 17.83 -6.06 2.72
CA ALA A 92 18.33 -7.43 2.59
C ALA A 92 17.28 -8.45 2.10
N LEU A 93 15.99 -8.11 2.21
CA LEU A 93 14.89 -8.96 1.75
C LEU A 93 14.63 -8.88 0.24
N ALA A 94 15.22 -7.91 -0.46
CA ALA A 94 14.91 -7.64 -1.85
C ALA A 94 15.05 -8.92 -2.70
N ASP A 95 16.21 -9.56 -2.68
CA ASP A 95 16.48 -10.73 -3.52
C ASP A 95 15.72 -11.98 -3.07
N ALA A 96 15.52 -12.14 -1.75
CA ALA A 96 14.84 -13.31 -1.19
C ALA A 96 13.33 -13.31 -1.45
N LEU A 97 12.69 -12.14 -1.43
CA LEU A 97 11.25 -12.03 -1.60
C LEU A 97 10.82 -11.64 -3.02
N MET A 98 11.72 -11.19 -3.90
CA MET A 98 11.30 -10.74 -5.22
C MET A 98 10.76 -11.89 -6.08
N ASN A 99 9.58 -11.70 -6.66
CA ASN A 99 9.01 -12.52 -7.72
C ASN A 99 8.02 -11.69 -8.56
N ASP A 100 7.57 -12.21 -9.71
CA ASP A 100 6.64 -11.49 -10.61
C ASP A 100 5.29 -11.14 -9.95
N GLU A 101 4.97 -11.82 -8.85
CA GLU A 101 3.69 -11.81 -8.13
C GLU A 101 3.66 -10.91 -6.89
N ARG A 102 4.79 -10.29 -6.55
CA ARG A 102 4.97 -9.57 -5.30
C ARG A 102 5.51 -8.17 -5.52
N MET A 103 4.95 -7.23 -4.78
CA MET A 103 5.45 -5.87 -4.65
C MET A 103 6.15 -5.75 -3.31
N LEU A 104 7.34 -5.16 -3.30
CA LEU A 104 8.11 -4.93 -2.08
C LEU A 104 8.26 -3.44 -1.87
N ILE A 105 8.06 -2.99 -0.64
CA ILE A 105 8.41 -1.65 -0.19
C ILE A 105 9.31 -1.83 1.03
N LEU A 106 10.57 -1.47 0.88
CA LEU A 106 11.61 -1.65 1.88
C LEU A 106 12.10 -0.27 2.33
N ALA A 107 12.22 -0.05 3.64
CA ALA A 107 12.68 1.21 4.19
C ALA A 107 14.18 1.47 3.94
N THR A 108 14.95 0.42 3.62
CA THR A 108 16.38 0.52 3.34
C THR A 108 16.75 -0.08 1.99
N ARG A 109 17.89 0.34 1.43
CA ARG A 109 18.35 -0.07 0.10
C ARG A 109 19.05 -1.42 0.13
N SER A 110 19.65 -1.73 1.28
CA SER A 110 20.38 -2.97 1.54
C SER A 110 20.37 -3.31 3.03
N GLY A 111 20.86 -4.51 3.37
CA GLY A 111 21.05 -4.95 4.76
C GLY A 111 22.17 -4.22 5.52
N ALA A 112 23.00 -3.42 4.84
CA ALA A 112 24.06 -2.64 5.48
C ALA A 112 23.51 -1.42 6.25
N GLU A 113 22.29 -0.98 5.94
CA GLU A 113 21.63 0.16 6.57
C GLU A 113 20.91 -0.28 7.85
N ARG A 114 21.67 -0.40 8.93
CA ARG A 114 21.22 -1.00 10.21
C ARG A 114 20.62 0.02 11.20
N HIS A 115 20.52 1.29 10.81
CA HIS A 115 19.97 2.35 11.67
C HIS A 115 18.45 2.31 11.71
N ALA A 116 17.86 2.84 12.80
CA ALA A 116 16.42 2.98 12.91
C ALA A 116 15.89 3.91 11.82
N THR A 117 14.84 3.46 11.15
CA THR A 117 14.23 4.10 9.98
C THR A 117 13.15 5.11 10.40
N LYS A 118 12.93 6.11 9.55
CA LYS A 118 11.81 7.07 9.64
C LYS A 118 10.73 6.75 8.62
N PHE A 119 11.08 6.03 7.54
CA PHE A 119 10.20 5.71 6.43
C PHE A 119 8.80 5.25 6.87
N GLY A 120 8.72 4.30 7.81
CA GLY A 120 7.44 3.73 8.25
C GLY A 120 6.44 4.76 8.80
N ASN A 121 6.93 5.80 9.49
CA ASN A 121 6.06 6.86 10.02
C ASN A 121 5.47 7.71 8.89
N TYR A 122 6.28 8.05 7.89
CA TYR A 122 5.81 8.84 6.74
C TYR A 122 4.93 8.02 5.81
N PHE A 123 5.21 6.72 5.66
CA PHE A 123 4.36 5.80 4.92
C PHE A 123 2.97 5.68 5.55
N ALA A 124 2.90 5.54 6.88
CA ALA A 124 1.62 5.55 7.59
C ALA A 124 0.90 6.90 7.47
N ALA A 125 1.63 8.01 7.53
CA ALA A 125 1.05 9.35 7.37
C ALA A 125 0.42 9.55 5.97
N ALA A 126 1.03 8.98 4.93
CA ALA A 126 0.52 9.06 3.56
C ALA A 126 -0.92 8.56 3.42
N LEU A 127 -1.34 7.58 4.24
CA LEU A 127 -2.67 6.96 4.17
C LEU A 127 -3.82 7.89 4.58
N GLY A 128 -3.52 9.08 5.08
CA GLY A 128 -4.51 10.11 5.43
C GLY A 128 -4.17 11.50 4.93
N ASP A 129 -3.11 11.66 4.15
CA ASP A 129 -2.63 12.95 3.66
C ASP A 129 -3.06 13.18 2.20
N PRO A 130 -3.85 14.21 1.89
CA PRO A 130 -4.21 14.58 0.51
C PRO A 130 -3.03 14.92 -0.40
N GLY A 131 -1.86 15.21 0.18
CA GLY A 131 -0.61 15.40 -0.55
C GLY A 131 0.04 14.09 -1.03
N ALA A 132 -0.42 12.94 -0.55
CA ALA A 132 0.00 11.63 -1.06
C ALA A 132 -0.77 11.21 -2.32
N ASP A 133 -2.03 11.65 -2.46
CA ASP A 133 -2.87 11.43 -3.64
C ASP A 133 -2.37 12.33 -4.79
N LEU A 134 -1.56 11.76 -5.69
CA LEU A 134 -0.90 12.51 -6.76
C LEU A 134 -1.80 12.64 -7.98
N ASP A 135 -2.61 11.62 -8.27
CA ASP A 135 -3.53 11.64 -9.41
C ASP A 135 -4.93 12.19 -9.07
N LYS A 136 -5.16 12.54 -7.80
CA LYS A 136 -6.37 13.20 -7.28
C LYS A 136 -7.62 12.34 -7.41
N ASN A 137 -7.47 11.02 -7.31
CA ASN A 137 -8.58 10.06 -7.40
C ASN A 137 -9.19 9.69 -6.02
N GLN A 138 -8.73 10.34 -4.94
CA GLN A 138 -9.12 10.11 -3.55
C GLN A 138 -8.79 8.70 -3.02
N VAL A 139 -7.89 7.97 -3.68
CA VAL A 139 -7.41 6.65 -3.29
C VAL A 139 -5.90 6.70 -3.24
N ILE A 140 -5.33 6.38 -2.08
CA ILE A 140 -3.87 6.25 -1.93
C ILE A 140 -3.45 4.86 -2.38
N SER A 141 -2.70 4.79 -3.48
CA SER A 141 -2.01 3.57 -3.90
C SER A 141 -0.74 3.30 -3.09
N ALA A 142 -0.21 2.08 -3.15
CA ALA A 142 1.05 1.73 -2.49
C ALA A 142 2.24 2.49 -3.10
N GLY A 143 2.22 2.71 -4.42
CA GLY A 143 3.23 3.54 -5.09
C GLY A 143 3.18 5.01 -4.67
N GLU A 144 1.98 5.58 -4.49
CA GLU A 144 1.82 6.94 -3.96
C GLU A 144 2.27 7.07 -2.50
N ALA A 145 1.87 6.11 -1.65
CA ALA A 145 2.32 6.07 -0.26
C ALA A 145 3.84 5.96 -0.17
N TYR A 146 4.47 5.14 -1.03
CA TYR A 146 5.92 5.04 -1.14
C TYR A 146 6.56 6.38 -1.53
N ARG A 147 6.14 6.97 -2.66
CA ARG A 147 6.72 8.23 -3.17
C ARG A 147 6.50 9.40 -2.21
N PHE A 148 5.41 9.40 -1.45
CA PHE A 148 5.20 10.36 -0.38
C PHE A 148 6.21 10.14 0.75
N ALA A 149 6.34 8.90 1.23
CA ALA A 149 7.25 8.58 2.32
C ALA A 149 8.71 8.85 1.98
N GLU A 150 9.17 8.45 0.78
CA GLU A 150 10.51 8.70 0.26
C GLU A 150 10.86 10.19 0.29
N ARG A 151 10.00 11.04 -0.31
CA ARG A 151 10.19 12.51 -0.29
C ARG A 151 10.27 13.07 1.12
N GLN A 152 9.41 12.61 2.03
CA GLN A 152 9.39 13.11 3.41
C GLN A 152 10.63 12.69 4.23
N VAL A 153 11.20 11.52 3.92
CA VAL A 153 12.48 11.08 4.51
C VAL A 153 13.62 11.96 3.99
N ASP A 154 13.69 12.20 2.68
CA ASP A 154 14.71 13.05 2.08
C ASP A 154 14.65 14.48 2.65
N ASP A 155 13.46 15.08 2.67
CA ASP A 155 13.19 16.38 3.27
C ASP A 155 13.62 16.44 4.74
N TYR A 156 13.39 15.37 5.50
CA TYR A 156 13.77 15.31 6.90
C TYR A 156 15.29 15.37 7.07
N PHE A 157 16.06 14.58 6.31
CA PHE A 157 17.51 14.58 6.42
C PHE A 157 18.12 15.90 5.94
N GLU A 158 17.59 16.48 4.85
CA GLU A 158 18.03 17.78 4.34
C GLU A 158 17.77 18.90 5.35
N ARG A 159 16.54 19.01 5.89
CA ARG A 159 16.18 20.06 6.86
C ARG A 159 16.98 19.98 8.16
N ASN A 160 17.37 18.78 8.57
CA ASN A 160 18.17 18.58 9.78
C ASN A 160 19.68 18.65 9.54
N GLY A 161 20.13 18.81 8.29
CA GLY A 161 21.56 18.81 7.94
C GLY A 161 22.26 17.50 8.28
N GLN A 162 21.54 16.37 8.18
CA GLN A 162 22.02 15.03 8.52
C GLN A 162 22.26 14.22 7.24
N LEU A 163 23.25 13.33 7.27
CA LEU A 163 23.41 12.33 6.21
C LEU A 163 22.29 11.30 6.31
N ALA A 164 21.67 10.97 5.17
CA ALA A 164 20.66 9.93 5.09
C ALA A 164 21.22 8.57 5.54
N THR A 165 20.58 7.98 6.55
CA THR A 165 20.96 6.67 7.10
C THR A 165 20.08 5.53 6.61
N GLU A 166 19.05 5.86 5.83
CA GLU A 166 18.13 4.93 5.20
C GLU A 166 17.87 5.44 3.79
N HIS A 167 17.67 4.53 2.84
CA HIS A 167 17.25 4.87 1.49
C HIS A 167 16.22 3.84 1.06
N SER A 168 14.95 4.23 1.04
CA SER A 168 13.88 3.31 0.70
C SER A 168 14.03 2.78 -0.73
N ARG A 169 13.46 1.60 -0.96
CA ARG A 169 13.42 0.96 -2.27
C ARG A 169 12.08 0.29 -2.46
N MET A 170 11.54 0.41 -3.68
CA MET A 170 10.34 -0.29 -4.10
C MET A 170 10.68 -1.24 -5.25
N GLU A 171 10.09 -2.43 -5.23
CA GLU A 171 10.24 -3.44 -6.28
C GLU A 171 8.87 -3.95 -6.74
N GLY A 172 8.78 -4.34 -8.02
CA GLY A 172 7.57 -4.81 -8.67
C GLY A 172 6.74 -3.70 -9.32
N ASP A 173 6.14 -3.99 -10.48
CA ASP A 173 5.55 -2.97 -11.37
C ASP A 173 4.08 -2.61 -11.06
N ARG A 174 3.49 -3.21 -10.03
CA ARG A 174 2.04 -3.14 -9.77
C ARG A 174 1.67 -2.31 -8.53
N ALA A 175 2.63 -1.63 -7.90
CA ALA A 175 2.41 -0.90 -6.65
C ALA A 175 1.35 0.21 -6.79
N ASP A 176 1.32 0.90 -7.93
CA ASP A 176 0.31 1.93 -8.22
C ASP A 176 -1.13 1.34 -8.33
N ARG A 177 -1.26 0.03 -8.56
CA ARG A 177 -2.57 -0.66 -8.64
C ARG A 177 -3.05 -1.23 -7.30
N PHE A 178 -2.20 -1.16 -6.27
CA PHE A 178 -2.51 -1.67 -4.94
C PHE A 178 -3.04 -0.53 -4.07
N SER A 179 -4.36 -0.39 -4.00
CA SER A 179 -5.01 0.62 -3.15
C SER A 179 -4.84 0.31 -1.66
N LEU A 180 -4.41 1.30 -0.87
CA LEU A 180 -4.19 1.17 0.57
C LEU A 180 -5.24 1.89 1.41
N ALA A 181 -5.62 3.10 0.98
CA ALA A 181 -6.56 3.94 1.71
C ALA A 181 -7.44 4.73 0.74
N ARG A 182 -8.61 5.13 1.23
CA ARG A 182 -9.47 6.12 0.56
C ARG A 182 -9.47 7.40 1.40
N LEU A 183 -9.20 8.53 0.76
CA LEU A 183 -9.33 9.87 1.32
C LEU A 183 -10.80 10.32 1.24
N GLY A 184 -11.23 11.13 2.19
CA GLY A 184 -12.61 11.57 2.34
C GLY A 184 -13.26 11.04 3.61
N ALA A 185 -14.24 11.79 4.13
CA ALA A 185 -14.95 11.40 5.33
C ALA A 185 -15.68 10.08 5.06
N SER A 186 -15.44 9.08 5.91
CA SER A 186 -16.38 7.97 6.08
C SER A 186 -17.64 8.53 6.75
N ARG A 187 -18.41 9.36 6.04
CA ARG A 187 -19.85 9.25 6.19
C ARG A 187 -20.17 7.94 5.52
N THR A 188 -20.52 6.95 6.32
CA THR A 188 -21.12 5.74 5.79
C THR A 188 -22.19 6.19 4.81
N SER A 189 -22.02 5.83 3.55
CA SER A 189 -23.05 5.85 2.51
C SER A 189 -24.34 5.11 2.91
N GLN A 190 -24.41 4.60 4.15
CA GLN A 190 -25.57 3.99 4.77
C GLN A 190 -26.70 5.01 5.04
N ASP A 191 -26.41 6.32 5.07
CA ASP A 191 -27.44 7.33 5.40
C ASP A 191 -27.94 8.16 4.20
N ASP A 192 -27.34 8.04 3.00
CA ASP A 192 -27.78 8.76 1.79
C ASP A 192 -27.57 7.95 0.50
N ASP A 193 -28.68 7.48 -0.10
CA ASP A 193 -28.67 6.67 -1.32
C ASP A 193 -28.03 7.41 -2.52
N VAL A 194 -28.22 8.74 -2.59
CA VAL A 194 -27.68 9.57 -3.68
C VAL A 194 -26.15 9.64 -3.59
N LEU A 195 -25.61 9.93 -2.41
CA LEU A 195 -24.17 9.91 -2.17
C LEU A 195 -23.56 8.52 -2.45
N ALA A 196 -24.27 7.44 -2.08
CA ALA A 196 -23.84 6.08 -2.37
C ALA A 196 -23.72 5.82 -3.89
N GLU A 197 -24.70 6.26 -4.68
CA GLU A 197 -24.70 6.13 -6.14
C GLU A 197 -23.56 6.95 -6.77
N LEU A 198 -23.34 8.18 -6.33
CA LEU A 198 -22.24 9.02 -6.80
C LEU A 198 -20.87 8.41 -6.49
N ILE A 199 -20.69 7.86 -5.28
CA ILE A 199 -19.48 7.14 -4.88
C ILE A 199 -19.25 5.92 -5.79
N ALA A 200 -20.30 5.14 -6.06
CA ALA A 200 -20.21 3.98 -6.96
C ALA A 200 -19.88 4.40 -8.40
N ARG A 201 -20.42 5.53 -8.87
CA ARG A 201 -20.10 6.09 -10.20
C ARG A 201 -18.64 6.52 -10.28
N ARG A 202 -18.12 7.20 -9.26
CA ARG A 202 -16.69 7.57 -9.16
C ARG A 202 -15.80 6.32 -9.19
N GLU A 203 -16.13 5.28 -8.43
CA GLU A 203 -15.36 4.03 -8.42
C GLU A 203 -15.35 3.34 -9.78
N ALA A 204 -16.49 3.31 -10.48
CA ALA A 204 -16.57 2.76 -11.83
C ALA A 204 -15.73 3.56 -12.84
N LEU A 205 -15.73 4.90 -12.76
CA LEU A 205 -14.91 5.76 -13.62
C LEU A 205 -13.41 5.55 -13.37
N ASN A 206 -12.99 5.45 -12.11
CA ASN A 206 -11.60 5.15 -11.77
C ASN A 206 -11.16 3.77 -12.31
N GLY A 207 -12.00 2.74 -12.16
CA GLY A 207 -11.72 1.41 -12.74
C GLY A 207 -11.57 1.45 -14.27
N GLN A 208 -12.41 2.22 -14.96
CA GLN A 208 -12.30 2.42 -16.42
C GLN A 208 -11.04 3.19 -16.82
N LEU A 209 -10.59 4.16 -16.02
CA LEU A 209 -9.34 4.89 -16.25
C LEU A 209 -8.14 3.97 -16.10
N ASP A 210 -8.15 3.08 -15.12
CA ASP A 210 -7.11 2.06 -14.95
C ASP A 210 -7.08 1.09 -16.12
N GLU A 211 -8.23 0.58 -16.56
CA GLU A 211 -8.33 -0.25 -17.77
C GLU A 211 -7.81 0.48 -19.02
N LEU A 212 -8.17 1.75 -19.18
CA LEU A 212 -7.70 2.58 -20.30
C LEU A 212 -6.17 2.73 -20.28
N ARG A 213 -5.57 2.95 -19.09
CA ARG A 213 -4.10 3.02 -18.93
C ARG A 213 -3.44 1.70 -19.33
N LEU A 214 -4.07 0.55 -19.07
CA LEU A 214 -3.56 -0.77 -19.50
C LEU A 214 -3.63 -0.94 -21.02
N SER A 215 -4.65 -0.40 -21.67
CA SER A 215 -4.86 -0.53 -23.11
C SER A 215 -4.17 0.55 -23.94
N ARG A 216 -3.39 1.46 -23.33
CA ARG A 216 -2.71 2.58 -24.02
C ARG A 216 -1.98 2.13 -25.30
N ASP A 217 -1.19 1.06 -25.21
CA ASP A 217 -0.36 0.58 -26.33
C ASP A 217 -1.15 -0.10 -27.45
N ALA A 218 -2.42 -0.43 -27.20
CA ALA A 218 -3.34 -1.03 -28.17
C ALA A 218 -4.23 0.00 -28.87
N MET A 219 -4.15 1.29 -28.51
CA MET A 219 -4.99 2.37 -29.04
C MET A 219 -4.15 3.39 -29.82
N SER A 220 -4.80 4.15 -30.72
CA SER A 220 -4.16 5.32 -31.31
C SER A 220 -4.00 6.41 -30.24
N ALA A 221 -2.99 7.27 -30.39
CA ALA A 221 -2.74 8.35 -29.43
C ALA A 221 -3.93 9.32 -29.33
N ASP A 222 -4.58 9.61 -30.47
CA ASP A 222 -5.73 10.51 -30.53
C ASP A 222 -6.96 9.89 -29.84
N ASP A 223 -7.27 8.62 -30.13
CA ASP A 223 -8.42 7.92 -29.52
C ASP A 223 -8.22 7.75 -28.01
N TYR A 224 -6.98 7.46 -27.57
CA TYR A 224 -6.63 7.36 -26.17
C TYR A 224 -6.83 8.70 -25.45
N GLN A 225 -6.34 9.80 -26.04
CA GLN A 225 -6.49 11.13 -25.46
C GLN A 225 -7.95 11.56 -25.37
N GLU A 226 -8.74 11.34 -26.42
CA GLU A 226 -10.17 11.68 -26.43
C GLU A 226 -10.92 10.90 -25.34
N THR A 227 -10.70 9.58 -25.28
CA THR A 227 -11.33 8.71 -24.29
C THR A 227 -10.91 9.09 -22.86
N LEU A 228 -9.62 9.38 -22.66
CA LEU A 228 -9.08 9.80 -21.37
C LEU A 228 -9.72 11.11 -20.91
N LEU A 229 -9.76 12.12 -21.79
CA LEU A 229 -10.27 13.45 -21.47
C LEU A 229 -11.77 13.40 -21.17
N GLN A 230 -12.54 12.62 -21.92
CA GLN A 230 -13.95 12.39 -21.63
C GLN A 230 -14.15 11.80 -20.23
N LYS A 231 -13.43 10.71 -19.90
CA LYS A 231 -13.57 10.05 -18.59
C LYS A 231 -13.13 10.95 -17.44
N LEU A 232 -12.07 11.73 -17.61
CA LEU A 232 -11.61 12.70 -16.62
C LEU A 232 -12.65 13.82 -16.39
N LEU A 233 -13.33 14.27 -17.45
CA LEU A 233 -14.40 15.27 -17.31
C LEU A 233 -15.60 14.70 -16.55
N GLU A 234 -16.04 13.48 -16.86
CA GLU A 234 -17.12 12.80 -16.15
C GLU A 234 -16.76 12.57 -14.67
N LEU A 235 -15.50 12.20 -14.39
CA LEU A 235 -15.00 12.03 -13.03
C LEU A 235 -15.03 13.36 -12.27
N ALA A 236 -14.53 14.44 -12.87
CA ALA A 236 -14.54 15.76 -12.24
C ALA A 236 -15.97 16.26 -11.95
N GLN A 237 -16.94 15.99 -12.83
CA GLN A 237 -18.34 16.31 -12.57
C GLN A 237 -18.89 15.52 -11.39
N THR A 238 -18.62 14.20 -11.36
CA THR A 238 -19.04 13.31 -10.28
C THR A 238 -18.45 13.76 -8.93
N GLU A 239 -17.18 14.15 -8.89
CA GLU A 239 -16.52 14.68 -7.68
C GLU A 239 -17.18 15.97 -7.18
N ASN A 240 -17.49 16.91 -8.08
CA ASN A 240 -18.19 18.14 -7.70
C ASN A 240 -19.59 17.86 -7.11
N GLU A 241 -20.31 16.88 -7.67
CA GLU A 241 -21.61 16.44 -7.16
C GLU A 241 -21.48 15.79 -5.77
N ILE A 242 -20.45 14.98 -5.55
CA ILE A 242 -20.13 14.40 -4.23
C ILE A 242 -19.85 15.51 -3.21
N GLU A 243 -18.94 16.43 -3.52
CA GLU A 243 -18.59 17.54 -2.61
C GLU A 243 -19.80 18.42 -2.28
N ALA A 244 -20.64 18.71 -3.28
CA ALA A 244 -21.87 19.46 -3.08
C ALA A 244 -22.82 18.72 -2.13
N ARG A 245 -23.04 17.41 -2.36
CA ARG A 245 -23.93 16.58 -1.55
C ARG A 245 -23.43 16.41 -0.12
N GLU A 246 -22.11 16.20 0.06
CA GLU A 246 -21.48 16.18 1.37
C GLU A 246 -21.60 17.53 2.08
N GLY A 247 -21.48 18.64 1.35
CA GLY A 247 -21.68 19.99 1.86
C GLY A 247 -23.13 20.26 2.31
N GLU A 248 -24.13 19.69 1.64
CA GLU A 248 -25.55 19.76 2.04
C GLU A 248 -25.80 18.97 3.32
N LEU A 249 -25.39 17.69 3.36
CA LEU A 249 -25.55 16.80 4.51
C LEU A 249 -24.80 17.32 5.75
N GLY A 250 -23.72 18.08 5.55
CA GLY A 250 -22.97 18.74 6.63
C GLY A 250 -23.63 19.98 7.21
N ARG A 251 -24.61 20.57 6.51
CA ARG A 251 -25.40 21.72 7.00
C ARG A 251 -26.70 21.30 7.68
N GLU A 252 -27.16 20.08 7.45
CA GLU A 252 -28.39 19.53 8.04
C GLU A 252 -28.18 18.89 9.43
N ASN A 253 -26.92 18.66 9.83
CA ASN A 253 -26.52 18.20 11.17
C ASN A 253 -25.98 19.35 12.02
#